data_AF-A0A7Y2C995-F1
#
_entry.id   AF-A0A7Y2C995-F1
#
_cell.length_a   1.000
_cell.length_b   1.000
_cell.length_c   1.000
_cell.angle_alpha   90.00
_cell.angle_beta   90.00
_cell.angle_gamma   90.00
#
_symmetry.space_group_name_H-M   'P 1'
#
loop_
_entity.id
_entity.type
_entity.pdbx_description
1 polymer ?
#
loop_
_entity_poly.entity_id
_entity_poly.type
_entity_poly.pdbx_seq_one_letter_code
_entity_poly.pdbx_strand_id
1 'polypeptide(L)'
;MSEHGARFARREFLRFLAGSPLLFAASSCTNEPIVIQPSGKPAPNDRLIPSPDFAVNVFDFESVAQRNLSEAHYAFLSLGIQDEFTLRANREAFGRFQLRPRRLVDVRDLETN
;
A
#
# COMPACT_ATOMS: atom_id res chain seq x y z
N MET A 1 33.97 29.95 6.89
CA MET A 1 32.56 30.14 6.47
C MET A 1 31.67 29.48 7.51
N SER A 2 30.81 30.25 8.17
CA SER A 2 30.24 29.93 9.49
C SER A 2 29.02 29.00 9.43
N GLU A 3 29.14 27.77 9.96
CA GLU A 3 28.01 26.84 10.15
C GLU A 3 26.87 27.41 10.99
N HIS A 4 27.16 28.40 11.84
CA HIS A 4 26.19 28.98 12.77
C HIS A 4 25.12 29.80 12.04
N GLY A 5 25.47 30.43 10.90
CA GLY A 5 24.53 31.18 10.08
C GLY A 5 23.50 30.28 9.38
N ALA A 6 23.92 29.09 8.92
CA ALA A 6 23.04 28.14 8.25
C ALA A 6 21.98 27.54 9.19
N ARG A 7 22.35 27.25 10.45
CA ARG A 7 21.41 26.76 11.48
C ARG A 7 20.40 27.84 11.87
N PHE A 8 20.81 29.10 11.91
CA PHE A 8 19.93 30.23 12.20
C PHE A 8 18.91 30.44 11.07
N ALA A 9 19.37 30.47 9.81
CA ALA A 9 18.51 30.62 8.64
C ALA A 9 17.49 29.47 8.50
N ARG A 10 17.90 28.23 8.80
CA ARG A 10 17.01 27.07 8.78
C ARG A 10 15.89 27.18 9.81
N ARG A 11 16.18 27.67 11.03
CA ARG A 11 15.17 27.84 12.07
C ARG A 11 14.17 28.95 11.71
N GLU A 12 14.64 30.05 11.15
CA GLU A 12 13.75 31.13 10.70
C GLU A 12 12.88 30.72 9.52
N PHE A 13 13.43 29.95 8.57
CA PHE A 13 12.63 29.38 7.49
C PHE A 13 11.55 28.41 8.01
N LEU A 14 11.88 27.55 8.97
CA LEU A 14 10.90 26.65 9.59
C LEU A 14 9.83 27.42 10.38
N ARG A 15 10.19 28.52 11.05
CA ARG A 15 9.23 29.41 11.70
C ARG A 15 8.30 30.10 10.71
N PHE A 16 8.86 30.61 9.62
CA PHE A 16 8.10 31.21 8.53
C PHE A 16 7.12 30.21 7.92
N LEU A 17 7.57 28.97 7.66
CA LEU A 17 6.75 27.92 7.09
C LEU A 17 5.61 27.49 8.04
N ALA A 18 5.92 27.32 9.33
CA ALA A 18 4.95 26.98 10.37
C ALA A 18 3.91 28.09 10.63
N GLY A 19 4.28 29.36 10.45
CA GLY A 19 3.38 30.51 10.57
C GLY A 19 2.64 30.89 9.30
N SER A 20 2.88 30.20 8.17
CA SER A 20 2.31 30.59 6.89
C SER A 20 0.85 30.14 6.71
N PRO A 21 -0.02 30.98 6.10
CA PRO A 21 -1.40 30.59 5.82
C PRO A 21 -1.51 29.45 4.80
N LEU A 22 -0.46 29.19 4.00
CA LEU A 22 -0.44 28.07 3.04
C LEU A 22 -0.57 26.70 3.74
N LEU A 23 0.00 26.57 4.94
CA LEU A 23 -0.09 25.36 5.75
C LEU A 23 -1.53 25.10 6.22
N PHE A 24 -2.33 26.16 6.38
CA PHE A 24 -3.75 26.08 6.74
C PHE A 24 -4.69 26.07 5.52
N ALA A 25 -4.37 26.78 4.45
CA ALA A 25 -5.20 26.89 3.24
C ALA A 25 -5.31 25.57 2.48
N ALA A 26 -4.28 24.72 2.53
CA ALA A 26 -4.36 23.39 1.96
C ALA A 26 -5.42 22.50 2.66
N SER A 27 -5.80 22.79 3.92
CA SER A 27 -6.89 22.11 4.64
C SER A 27 -8.29 22.57 4.20
N SER A 28 -8.40 23.66 3.46
CA SER A 28 -9.71 24.24 3.07
C SER A 28 -10.20 23.75 1.71
N CYS A 29 -9.30 23.21 0.87
CA CYS A 29 -9.62 22.68 -0.45
C CYS A 29 -10.12 21.23 -0.41
N THR A 30 -9.95 20.56 0.73
CA THR A 30 -10.41 19.20 1.01
C THR A 30 -10.97 19.25 2.43
N ASN A 31 -12.20 18.80 2.70
CA ASN A 31 -12.77 18.74 4.06
C ASN A 31 -12.08 17.67 4.95
N GLU A 32 -10.76 17.56 4.84
CA GLU A 32 -9.89 16.61 5.53
C GLU A 32 -8.84 17.40 6.30
N PRO A 33 -8.61 17.12 7.59
CA PRO A 33 -7.54 17.76 8.33
C PRO A 33 -6.20 17.41 7.68
N ILE A 34 -5.34 18.41 7.46
CA ILE A 34 -3.93 18.16 7.13
C ILE A 34 -3.28 17.53 8.36
N VAL A 35 -3.35 16.21 8.40
CA VAL A 35 -2.47 15.38 9.20
C VAL A 35 -1.17 15.31 8.41
N ILE A 36 -0.06 15.73 9.02
CA ILE A 36 1.28 15.32 8.57
C ILE A 36 1.31 13.80 8.82
N GLN A 37 0.70 13.03 7.92
CA GLN A 37 0.86 11.60 7.94
C GLN A 37 2.31 11.40 7.52
N PRO A 38 3.17 10.78 8.37
CA PRO A 38 4.39 10.22 7.83
C PRO A 38 3.94 9.35 6.66
N SER A 39 4.53 9.57 5.49
CA SER A 39 4.24 8.83 4.26
C SER A 39 4.71 7.36 4.37
N GLY A 40 4.35 6.70 5.47
CA GLY A 40 4.33 5.26 5.56
C GLY A 40 3.08 4.81 4.84
N LYS A 41 3.26 3.89 3.88
CA LYS A 41 2.18 3.03 3.37
C LYS A 41 1.24 2.69 4.54
N PRO A 42 -0.10 2.75 4.37
CA PRO A 42 -1.01 2.28 5.40
C PRO A 42 -0.52 0.91 5.86
N ALA A 43 -0.29 0.76 7.16
CA ALA A 43 0.32 -0.43 7.72
C ALA A 43 -0.44 -1.65 7.15
N PRO A 44 0.24 -2.57 6.47
CA PRO A 44 -0.39 -3.74 5.90
C PRO A 44 -1.03 -4.47 7.07
N ASN A 45 -2.35 -4.66 7.01
CA ASN A 45 -3.19 -5.40 7.93
C ASN A 45 -2.43 -5.96 9.15
N ASP A 46 -2.53 -5.30 10.30
CA ASP A 46 -1.86 -5.69 11.55
C ASP A 46 -2.28 -7.11 12.05
N ARG A 47 -3.23 -7.74 11.35
CA ARG A 47 -3.58 -9.15 11.47
C ARG A 47 -2.69 -10.00 10.57
N LEU A 48 -1.57 -10.42 11.14
CA LEU A 48 -0.79 -11.52 10.60
C LEU A 48 -1.49 -12.85 10.94
N ILE A 49 -1.63 -13.72 9.95
CA ILE A 49 -2.11 -15.08 10.18
C ILE A 49 -1.10 -15.84 11.07
N PRO A 50 -1.54 -16.53 12.13
CA PRO A 50 -0.64 -17.21 13.07
C PRO A 50 -0.11 -18.54 12.52
N SER A 51 -0.88 -19.24 11.69
CA SER A 51 -0.46 -20.42 10.94
C SER A 51 -1.13 -20.45 9.56
N PRO A 52 -0.63 -21.25 8.61
CA PRO A 52 -1.21 -21.38 7.27
C PRO A 52 -2.69 -21.80 7.28
N ASP A 53 -3.14 -22.54 8.30
CA ASP A 53 -4.52 -23.01 8.43
C ASP A 53 -5.53 -21.87 8.64
N PHE A 54 -5.05 -20.70 9.08
CA PHE A 54 -5.87 -19.50 9.26
C PHE A 54 -5.93 -18.60 8.01
N ALA A 55 -5.22 -18.94 6.93
CA ALA A 55 -5.31 -18.21 5.67
C ALA A 55 -6.66 -18.49 4.99
N VAL A 56 -7.42 -17.44 4.72
CA VAL A 56 -8.69 -17.53 3.97
C VAL A 56 -8.41 -17.59 2.47
N ASN A 57 -7.37 -16.89 2.02
CA ASN A 57 -6.93 -16.88 0.63
C ASN A 57 -5.41 -16.68 0.53
N VAL A 58 -4.88 -16.75 -0.70
CA VAL A 58 -3.44 -16.63 -0.95
C VAL A 58 -2.86 -15.24 -0.64
N PHE A 59 -3.68 -14.20 -0.58
CA PHE A 59 -3.22 -12.83 -0.33
C PHE A 59 -2.89 -12.57 1.15
N ASP A 60 -3.42 -13.38 2.07
CA ASP A 60 -3.12 -13.26 3.50
C ASP A 60 -1.63 -13.48 3.80
N PHE A 61 -0.94 -14.25 2.95
CA PHE A 61 0.50 -14.51 3.06
C PHE A 61 1.37 -13.30 2.71
N GLU A 62 0.85 -12.28 2.01
CA GLU A 62 1.64 -11.10 1.62
C GLU A 62 2.13 -10.34 2.86
N SER A 63 1.27 -10.14 3.85
CA SER A 63 1.60 -9.48 5.13
C SER A 63 2.68 -10.25 5.92
N VAL A 64 2.58 -11.58 5.94
CA VAL A 64 3.55 -12.46 6.59
C VAL A 64 4.89 -12.44 5.87
N ALA A 65 4.87 -12.46 4.54
CA ALA A 65 6.07 -12.34 3.71
C ALA A 65 6.76 -10.98 3.92
N GLN A 66 6.01 -9.89 3.95
CA GLN A 66 6.54 -8.55 4.18
C GLN A 66 7.21 -8.41 5.55
N ARG A 67 6.70 -9.09 6.59
CA ARG A 67 7.31 -9.10 7.93
C ARG A 67 8.57 -9.97 8.02
N ASN A 68 8.57 -11.11 7.34
CA ASN A 68 9.61 -12.14 7.54
C ASN A 68 10.76 -12.05 6.54
N LEU A 69 10.54 -11.49 5.35
CA LEU A 69 11.58 -11.33 4.32
C LEU A 69 12.39 -10.05 4.55
N SER A 70 13.65 -10.08 4.09
CA SER A 70 14.41 -8.84 3.95
C SER A 70 13.73 -7.93 2.92
N GLU A 71 13.91 -6.63 3.07
CA GLU A 71 13.32 -5.64 2.15
C GLU A 71 13.71 -5.92 0.69
N ALA A 72 14.96 -6.30 0.43
CA ALA A 72 15.44 -6.64 -0.90
C ALA A 72 14.74 -7.88 -1.48
N HIS A 73 14.55 -8.94 -0.68
CA HIS A 73 13.87 -10.16 -1.15
C HIS A 73 12.37 -9.94 -1.34
N TYR A 74 11.74 -9.17 -0.45
CA TYR A 74 10.34 -8.81 -0.59
C TYR A 74 10.13 -7.99 -1.88
N ALA A 75 10.94 -6.95 -2.09
CA ALA A 75 10.87 -6.11 -3.28
C ALA A 75 11.08 -6.91 -4.58
N PHE A 76 12.00 -7.88 -4.58
CA PHE A 76 12.22 -8.77 -5.72
C PHE A 76 10.97 -9.58 -6.10
N LEU A 77 10.16 -10.00 -5.11
CA LEU A 77 8.97 -10.82 -5.33
C LEU A 77 7.70 -9.99 -5.57
N SER A 78 7.58 -8.83 -4.93
CA SER A 78 6.33 -8.05 -4.93
C SER A 78 6.22 -7.05 -6.08
N LEU A 79 7.36 -6.59 -6.61
CA LEU A 79 7.38 -5.48 -7.57
C LEU A 79 7.27 -5.97 -9.02
N GLY A 80 6.66 -5.12 -9.86
CA GLY A 80 6.64 -5.28 -11.31
C GLY A 80 7.79 -4.54 -12.00
N ILE A 81 7.78 -4.56 -13.33
CA ILE A 81 8.70 -3.75 -14.15
C ILE A 81 8.14 -2.33 -14.27
N GLN A 82 9.03 -1.32 -14.18
CA GLN A 82 8.72 0.10 -14.37
C GLN A 82 7.56 0.59 -13.47
N ASP A 83 6.44 0.94 -14.07
CA ASP A 83 5.24 1.48 -13.40
C ASP A 83 4.24 0.38 -12.98
N GLU A 84 4.62 -0.89 -13.15
CA GLU A 84 3.83 -2.07 -12.84
C GLU A 84 2.52 -2.17 -13.63
N PHE A 85 2.43 -1.48 -14.78
CA PHE A 85 1.21 -1.42 -15.57
C PHE A 85 0.66 -2.82 -15.92
N THR A 86 1.51 -3.71 -16.43
CA THR A 86 1.10 -5.07 -16.81
C THR A 86 0.68 -5.91 -15.61
N LEU A 87 1.31 -5.72 -14.45
CA LEU A 87 0.94 -6.42 -13.22
C LEU A 87 -0.48 -6.04 -12.79
N ARG A 88 -0.81 -4.75 -12.85
CA ARG A 88 -2.16 -4.25 -12.55
C ARG A 88 -3.17 -4.69 -13.59
N ALA A 89 -2.83 -4.56 -14.87
CA ALA A 89 -3.67 -4.98 -15.98
C ALA A 89 -4.06 -6.47 -15.89
N ASN A 90 -3.13 -7.34 -15.47
CA ASN A 90 -3.42 -8.77 -15.26
C ASN A 90 -4.48 -8.98 -14.17
N ARG A 91 -4.38 -8.27 -13.04
CA ARG A 91 -5.37 -8.36 -11.95
C ARG A 91 -6.74 -7.84 -12.39
N GLU A 92 -6.76 -6.68 -13.02
CA GLU A 92 -7.99 -6.05 -13.51
C GLU A 92 -8.66 -6.88 -14.62
N ALA A 93 -7.89 -7.59 -15.44
CA ALA A 93 -8.41 -8.41 -16.52
C ALA A 93 -9.37 -9.50 -16.05
N PHE A 94 -9.16 -10.10 -14.88
CA PHE A 94 -10.09 -11.09 -14.32
C PHE A 94 -11.46 -10.48 -13.99
N GLY A 95 -11.50 -9.21 -13.58
CA GLY A 95 -12.75 -8.50 -13.30
C GLY A 95 -13.62 -8.25 -14.54
N ARG A 96 -13.05 -8.38 -15.75
CA ARG A 96 -13.79 -8.26 -17.02
C ARG A 96 -14.63 -9.48 -17.34
N PHE A 97 -14.39 -10.62 -16.69
CA PHE A 97 -15.09 -11.87 -16.96
C PHE A 97 -15.99 -12.23 -15.79
N GLN A 98 -17.14 -12.81 -16.11
CA GLN A 98 -18.06 -13.37 -15.12
C GLN A 98 -18.32 -14.83 -15.43
N LEU A 99 -18.40 -15.65 -14.39
CA LEU A 99 -18.84 -17.03 -14.53
C LEU A 99 -20.34 -17.04 -14.81
N ARG A 100 -20.76 -17.88 -15.76
CA ARG A 100 -22.17 -18.20 -15.98
C ARG A 100 -22.49 -19.53 -15.30
N PRO A 101 -22.91 -19.55 -14.03
CA PRO A 101 -23.13 -20.79 -13.32
C PRO A 101 -24.24 -21.60 -13.99
N ARG A 102 -23.96 -22.88 -14.24
CA ARG A 102 -24.96 -23.85 -14.73
C ARG A 102 -25.69 -24.44 -13.52
N ARG A 103 -27.02 -24.45 -13.57
CA ARG A 103 -27.88 -24.97 -12.49
C ARG A 103 -28.32 -26.39 -12.80
N LEU A 104 -28.71 -27.14 -11.76
CA LEU A 104 -29.19 -28.51 -11.87
C LEU A 104 -28.20 -29.46 -12.56
N VAL A 105 -26.90 -29.15 -12.47
CA VAL A 105 -25.82 -30.03 -12.90
C VAL A 105 -25.35 -30.80 -11.66
N ASP A 106 -25.23 -32.12 -11.79
CA ASP A 106 -24.62 -32.94 -10.74
C ASP A 106 -23.11 -32.64 -10.66
N VAL A 107 -22.66 -32.23 -9.48
CA VAL A 107 -21.28 -31.78 -9.20
C VAL A 107 -20.64 -32.59 -8.08
N ARG A 108 -21.14 -33.80 -7.80
CA ARG A 108 -20.59 -34.68 -6.76
C ARG A 108 -19.17 -35.15 -7.07
N ASP A 109 -18.90 -35.42 -8.35
CA ASP A 109 -17.61 -35.88 -8.83
C ASP A 109 -16.93 -34.76 -9.63
N LEU A 110 -15.88 -34.16 -9.05
CA LEU A 110 -15.10 -33.08 -9.65
C LEU A 110 -13.66 -33.55 -9.89
N GLU A 111 -13.15 -33.34 -11.10
CA GLU A 111 -11.74 -33.58 -11.44
C GLU A 111 -11.08 -32.31 -12.01
N THR A 112 -9.82 -32.08 -11.64
CA THR A 112 -9.05 -30.84 -11.94
C THR A 112 -7.73 -31.16 -12.66
N ASN A 113 -7.73 -32.13 -13.59
CA ASN A 113 -6.53 -32.54 -14.34
C ASN A 113 -5.92 -31.42 -15.19
#